data_AF-A0A840RKZ8-F1
#
_entry.id   AF-A0A840RKZ8-F1
#
_cell.length_a   1.000
_cell.length_b   1.000
_cell.length_c   1.000
_cell.angle_alpha   90.00
_cell.angle_beta   90.00
_cell.angle_gamma   90.00
#
_symmetry.space_group_name_H-M   'P 1'
#
loop_
_entity.id
_entity.type
_entity.pdbx_description
1 polymer ?
#
loop_
_entity_poly.entity_id
_entity_poly.type
_entity_poly.pdbx_seq_one_letter_code
_entity_poly.pdbx_strand_id
1 'polypeptide(L)' 'MGSLSIWHWLIVLVIIVLVFGTKKLGNVGKDLGSAVRGFKEGVNGEGEKPAENHTDTPRVIDTAERDKR' A
#
# COMPACT_ATOMS: atom_id res chain seq x y z
N MET A 1 -5.23 34.42 14.23
CA MET A 1 -4.01 33.84 13.62
C MET A 1 -4.33 32.41 13.21
N GLY A 2 -5.05 32.24 12.10
CA GLY A 2 -5.61 30.97 11.61
C GLY A 2 -4.68 30.23 10.66
N SER A 3 -3.37 30.27 10.93
CA SER A 3 -2.31 29.76 10.06
C SER A 3 -2.22 28.22 10.02
N LEU A 4 -3.08 27.51 10.75
CA LEU A 4 -3.13 26.04 10.79
C LEU A 4 -4.47 25.49 10.31
N SER A 5 -5.12 26.15 9.35
CA SER A 5 -6.33 25.61 8.73
C SER A 5 -5.97 24.33 7.97
N ILE A 6 -6.62 23.22 8.33
CA ILE A 6 -6.54 21.91 7.65
C ILE A 6 -6.72 22.03 6.13
N TRP A 7 -7.45 23.06 5.68
CA TRP A 7 -7.61 23.40 4.27
C TRP A 7 -6.30 23.76 3.55
N HIS A 8 -5.34 24.37 4.24
CA HIS A 8 -4.04 24.69 3.65
C HIS A 8 -3.24 23.42 3.35
N TRP A 9 -3.25 22.45 4.27
CA TRP A 9 -2.57 21.16 4.08
C TRP A 9 -3.18 20.35 2.92
N LEU A 10 -4.50 20.41 2.74
CA LEU A 10 -5.17 19.81 1.58
C LEU A 10 -4.69 20.42 0.26
N ILE A 11 -4.63 21.75 0.17
CA ILE A 11 -4.14 22.45 -1.03
C ILE A 11 -2.68 22.09 -1.32
N VAL A 12 -1.81 22.07 -0.30
CA VAL A 12 -0.39 21.75 -0.47
C VAL A 12 -0.21 20.32 -0.95
N LEU A 13 -0.96 19.36 -0.39
CA LEU A 13 -0.91 17.96 -0.81
C LEU A 13 -1.30 17.79 -2.28
N VAL A 14 -2.35 18.50 -2.73
CA VAL A 14 -2.77 18.49 -4.13
C VAL A 14 -1.66 19.02 -5.04
N ILE A 15 -1.00 20.13 -4.68
CA ILE A 15 0.10 20.70 -5.47
C ILE A 15 1.28 19.72 -5.56
N ILE A 16 1.66 19.07 -4.45
CA ILE A 16 2.73 18.07 -4.44
C ILE A 16 2.40 16.91 -5.40
N VAL A 17 1.17 16.39 -5.35
CA VAL A 17 0.73 15.31 -6.26
C VAL A 17 0.77 15.76 -7.72
N LEU A 18 0.41 17.02 -8.03
CA LEU A 18 0.45 17.55 -9.39
C LEU A 18 1.88 17.74 -9.91
N VAL A 19 2.81 18.20 -9.07
CA VAL A 19 4.23 18.40 -9.45
C VAL A 19 4.96 17.08 -9.65
N PHE A 20 4.78 16.13 -8.73
CA PHE A 20 5.44 14.82 -8.82
C PHE A 20 4.71 13.85 -9.77
N GLY A 21 3.41 14.09 -10.03
CA GLY A 21 2.53 13.21 -10.76
C GLY A 21 2.13 11.97 -9.95
N THR A 22 0.92 11.46 -10.20
CA THR A 22 0.38 10.27 -9.50
C THR A 22 1.19 9.00 -9.76
N LYS A 23 1.93 8.93 -10.88
CA LYS A 23 2.72 7.75 -11.28
C LYS A 23 3.99 7.56 -10.44
N LYS A 24 4.72 8.64 -10.13
CA LYS A 24 5.90 8.59 -9.24
C LYS A 24 5.48 8.38 -7.79
N LEU A 25 4.45 9.11 -7.35
CA LEU A 25 3.95 9.03 -5.98
C LEU A 25 3.29 7.67 -5.69
N GLY A 26 2.63 7.05 -6.68
CA GLY A 26 2.05 5.71 -6.55
C GLY A 26 3.11 4.61 -6.44
N ASN A 27 4.19 4.66 -7.22
CA ASN A 27 5.25 3.65 -7.16
C ASN A 27 6.00 3.72 -5.82
N VAL A 28 6.44 4.92 -5.42
CA VAL A 28 7.13 5.13 -4.13
C VAL A 28 6.18 4.94 -2.95
N GLY A 29 4.92 5.37 -3.08
CA GLY A 29 3.90 5.21 -2.05
C GLY A 29 3.49 3.75 -1.85
N LYS A 30 3.56 2.90 -2.88
CA LYS A 30 3.34 1.45 -2.75
C LYS A 30 4.47 0.81 -1.94
N ASP A 31 5.73 1.16 -2.24
CA ASP A 31 6.89 0.63 -1.51
C ASP A 31 6.90 1.09 -0.04
N LEU A 32 6.67 2.39 0.20
CA LEU A 32 6.55 2.94 1.56
C LEU A 32 5.31 2.40 2.29
N GLY A 33 4.17 2.31 1.59
CA GLY A 33 2.91 1.84 2.16
C GLY A 33 2.98 0.37 2.59
N SER A 34 3.71 -0.45 1.84
CA SER A 34 3.96 -1.86 2.20
C SER A 34 4.76 -1.97 3.50
N ALA A 35 5.82 -1.17 3.65
CA ALA A 35 6.65 -1.15 4.85
C ALA A 35 5.87 -0.63 6.07
N VAL A 36 5.07 0.43 5.90
CA VAL A 36 4.23 0.99 6.97
C VAL A 36 3.10 0.01 7.34
N ARG A 37 2.57 -0.75 6.39
CA ARG A 37 1.54 -1.78 6.65
C ARG A 37 2.08 -2.89 7.54
N GLY A 38 3.26 -3.44 7.24
CA GLY A 38 3.91 -4.43 8.09
C GLY A 38 4.28 -3.89 9.49
N PHE A 39 4.70 -2.61 9.57
CA PHE A 39 4.93 -1.94 10.85
C PHE A 39 3.65 -1.79 11.67
N LYS A 40 2.55 -1.37 11.04
CA LYS A 40 1.23 -1.28 11.69
C LYS A 40 0.75 -2.65 12.15
N GLU A 41 0.87 -3.69 11.33
CA GLU A 41 0.49 -5.06 11.67
C GLU A 41 1.32 -5.60 12.85
N GLY A 42 2.63 -5.33 12.88
CA GLY A 42 3.50 -5.70 14.00
C GLY A 42 3.23 -4.93 15.29
N VAL A 43 2.87 -3.65 15.20
CA VAL A 43 2.56 -2.81 16.37
C VAL A 43 1.15 -3.06 16.91
N ASN A 44 0.19 -3.46 16.08
CA ASN A 44 -1.19 -3.74 16.52
C ASN A 44 -1.40 -5.17 17.06
N GLY A 45 -0.38 -6.04 17.04
CA GLY A 45 -0.35 -7.30 17.78
C GLY A 45 -1.33 -8.38 17.30
N GLU A 46 -0.79 -9.42 16.65
CA GLU A 46 -1.18 -10.85 16.72
C GLU A 46 -2.68 -11.27 16.63
N GLY A 47 -3.59 -10.43 16.16
CA GLY A 47 -5.04 -10.69 16.26
C GLY A 47 -5.83 -10.79 14.96
N GLU A 48 -5.29 -10.37 13.81
CA GLU A 48 -6.06 -10.40 12.57
C GLU A 48 -5.20 -10.88 11.39
N LYS A 49 -5.63 -12.01 10.82
CA LYS A 49 -5.02 -12.71 9.69
C LYS A 49 -4.66 -11.76 8.54
N PRO A 50 -3.59 -12.07 7.79
CA PRO A 50 -2.91 -11.16 6.89
C PRO A 50 -3.84 -10.69 5.79
N ALA A 51 -3.87 -9.38 5.58
CA ALA A 51 -4.45 -8.82 4.38
C ALA A 51 -3.54 -9.19 3.20
N GLU A 52 -3.89 -10.29 2.55
CA GLU A 52 -3.44 -10.71 1.24
C GLU A 52 -3.67 -9.56 0.24
N ASN A 53 -2.67 -8.71 0.04
CA ASN A 53 -2.70 -7.73 -1.05
C ASN A 53 -2.02 -8.39 -2.24
N HIS A 54 -2.85 -9.08 -3.03
CA HIS A 54 -2.59 -9.39 -4.42
C HIS A 54 -1.91 -8.20 -5.10
N THR A 55 -0.61 -8.32 -5.35
CA THR A 55 0.00 -7.68 -6.51
C THR A 55 0.15 -8.78 -7.53
N ASP A 56 -0.67 -8.71 -8.57
CA ASP A 56 -0.49 -9.31 -9.90
C ASP A 56 0.73 -10.22 -10.03
N THR A 57 0.50 -11.51 -9.84
CA THR A 57 1.24 -12.55 -10.56
C THR A 57 0.19 -13.61 -10.88
N PRO A 58 -0.12 -13.87 -12.17
CA PRO A 58 -0.91 -15.03 -12.54
C PRO A 58 -0.20 -16.25 -11.93
N ARG A 59 -0.83 -16.90 -10.96
CA ARG A 59 -0.40 -18.21 -10.45
C ARG A 59 -0.57 -19.23 -11.57
N VAL A 60 0.38 -19.23 -12.50
CA VAL A 60 0.71 -20.39 -13.32
C VAL A 60 1.73 -21.17 -12.51
N ILE A 61 1.60 -22.50 -12.50
CA ILE A 61 2.45 -23.55 -11.89
C ILE A 61 1.69 -24.38 -10.84
N ASP A 62 1.02 -25.40 -11.40
CA ASP A 62 1.17 -26.82 -11.08
C ASP A 62 1.07 -27.29 -9.62
N THR A 63 -0.08 -27.85 -9.26
CA THR A 63 -0.17 -29.10 -8.46
C THR A 63 -1.53 -29.75 -8.71
N ALA A 64 -1.68 -30.43 -9.84
CA ALA A 64 -2.79 -31.39 -10.07
C ALA A 64 -2.28 -32.74 -10.57
N GLU A 65 -1.02 -33.07 -10.26
CA GLU A 65 -0.39 -34.36 -10.58
C GLU A 65 -0.10 -35.15 -9.31
N ARG A 66 -1.16 -35.52 -8.58
CA ARG A 66 -1.03 -36.36 -7.38
C ARG A 66 -2.29 -37.14 -7.00
N ASP A 67 -3.06 -37.60 -7.99
CA ASP A 67 -4.18 -38.51 -7.73
C ASP A 67 -4.41 -39.53 -8.87
N LYS A 68 -3.44 -40.44 -9.08
CA LYS A 68 -3.69 -41.80 -9.61
C LYS A 68 -2.41 -42.66 -9.64
N ARG A 69 -2.05 -43.24 -8.50
CA ARG A 69 -1.28 -44.49 -8.42
C ARG A 69 -1.81 -45.29 -7.24
#